data_AF-Q5MAQ8-F1
#
_entry.id   AF-Q5MAQ8-F1
#
_cell.length_a   1.000
_cell.length_b   1.000
_cell.length_c   1.000
_cell.angle_alpha   90.00
_cell.angle_beta   90.00
_cell.angle_gamma   90.00
#
_symmetry.space_group_name_H-M   'P 1'
#
loop_
_entity.id
_entity.type
_entity.pdbx_description
1 polymer ?
#
loop_
_entity_poly.entity_id
_entity_poly.type
_entity_poly.pdbx_seq_one_letter_code
_entity_poly.pdbx_strand_id
1 'polypeptide(L)'
;ARVQLENGTCQSCSDLSKYPGCKTTDTCNVDSRTGYIYATECSDGFSGRSPYSNCTTCIESNYYPKEGEKNGCAKCDDKCATCSDKDTCLTCTDPLKIGSKCDECKTGYYMSNGECKPCTNHCSECSSAAECTVCESDPSKVISGNGCNACVDGFYFDEIKGPCIPCTSPCTKCVGVKKDCEDQEPGCNSEKKKIVEECTKCSTKDHIAEVPVNGACVCAYGYVEGTSTEDNKIECQSCKAKVNEFCDSCNSKDCLRCNAEYLEARGGECVCVEGYYTSSWGSCIPCSRHMPHCTKCTGEGECTTCEDGWKLKDGKCNGAKGIFIMMMIVMLAFMF
;
A
#
# COMPACT_ATOMS: atom_id res chain seq x y z
N ALA A 1 -15.74 23.70 60.09
CA ALA A 1 -15.47 23.98 61.51
C ALA A 1 -14.01 24.41 61.64
N ARG A 2 -13.71 25.50 62.37
CA ARG A 2 -12.33 25.98 62.59
C ARG A 2 -11.69 25.12 63.67
N VAL A 3 -10.57 24.47 63.35
CA VAL A 3 -9.77 23.72 64.33
C VAL A 3 -9.11 24.73 65.26
N GLN A 4 -9.47 24.73 66.55
CA GLN A 4 -8.72 25.48 67.56
C GLN A 4 -7.50 24.66 67.95
N LEU A 5 -6.32 25.23 67.70
CA LEU A 5 -5.04 24.73 68.18
C LEU A 5 -4.66 25.58 69.40
N GLU A 6 -4.74 25.02 70.60
CA GLU A 6 -4.06 25.57 71.78
C GLU A 6 -2.78 24.75 72.02
N ASN A 7 -1.62 25.43 72.05
CA ASN A 7 -0.31 24.82 72.28
C ASN A 7 0.06 23.64 71.35
N GLY A 8 -0.45 23.61 70.12
CA GLY A 8 -0.13 22.56 69.13
C GLY A 8 -0.93 21.26 69.30
N THR A 9 -1.98 21.24 70.13
CA THR A 9 -2.85 20.08 70.34
C THR A 9 -4.27 20.38 69.86
N CYS A 10 -4.85 19.47 69.06
CA CYS A 10 -6.16 19.61 68.43
C CYS A 10 -7.30 19.31 69.43
N GLN A 11 -8.30 20.21 69.58
CA GLN A 11 -9.31 20.11 70.65
C GLN A 11 -10.69 19.58 70.23
N SER A 12 -10.85 18.95 69.07
CA SER A 12 -12.13 18.33 68.70
C SER A 12 -11.96 17.19 67.71
N CYS A 13 -11.75 15.98 68.23
CA CYS A 13 -11.75 14.73 67.46
C CYS A 13 -13.17 14.22 67.15
N SER A 14 -14.21 15.02 67.38
CA SER A 14 -15.63 14.65 67.21
C SER A 14 -15.94 14.08 65.83
N ASP A 15 -15.28 14.57 64.79
CA ASP A 15 -15.46 14.08 63.42
C ASP A 15 -14.92 12.67 63.19
N LEU A 16 -14.07 12.14 64.09
CA LEU A 16 -13.55 10.77 64.03
C LEU A 16 -14.52 9.74 64.60
N SER A 17 -15.52 10.17 65.39
CA SER A 17 -16.53 9.28 66.00
C SER A 17 -17.36 8.50 64.97
N LYS A 18 -17.43 8.98 63.72
CA LYS A 18 -18.09 8.29 62.61
C LYS A 18 -17.32 7.09 62.07
N TYR A 19 -16.05 6.92 62.44
CA TYR A 19 -15.19 5.81 62.00
C TYR A 19 -15.05 4.79 63.13
N PRO A 20 -15.75 3.65 63.09
CA PRO A 20 -15.75 2.68 64.18
C PRO A 20 -14.39 1.99 64.39
N GLY A 21 -13.51 2.04 63.39
CA GLY A 21 -12.16 1.47 63.47
C GLY A 21 -11.14 2.33 64.24
N CYS A 22 -11.44 3.61 64.47
CA CYS A 22 -10.60 4.49 65.26
C CYS A 22 -10.72 4.12 66.74
N LYS A 23 -9.60 4.10 67.46
CA LYS A 23 -9.66 3.97 68.92
C LYS A 23 -10.29 5.24 69.48
N THR A 24 -11.23 5.09 70.43
CA THR A 24 -11.88 6.23 71.08
C THR A 24 -10.91 6.88 72.06
N THR A 25 -10.09 7.82 71.58
CA THR A 25 -9.12 8.60 72.35
C THR A 25 -9.51 10.09 72.35
N ASP A 26 -9.14 10.83 73.40
CA ASP A 26 -9.29 12.29 73.45
C ASP A 26 -8.28 13.04 72.57
N THR A 27 -7.42 12.31 71.85
CA THR A 27 -6.32 12.84 71.03
C THR A 27 -6.40 12.35 69.59
N CYS A 28 -6.11 13.25 68.64
CA CYS A 28 -6.03 13.00 67.21
C CYS A 28 -4.86 13.81 66.61
N ASN A 29 -4.36 13.34 65.47
CA ASN A 29 -3.30 14.02 64.74
C ASN A 29 -3.86 14.99 63.70
N VAL A 30 -3.06 15.97 63.30
CA VAL A 30 -3.39 16.92 62.24
C VAL A 30 -2.22 17.01 61.26
N ASP A 31 -2.48 16.81 59.98
CA ASP A 31 -1.50 17.05 58.94
C ASP A 31 -1.23 18.55 58.84
N SER A 32 0.01 18.97 59.09
CA SER A 32 0.39 20.38 59.14
C SER A 32 0.25 21.12 57.81
N ARG A 33 0.20 20.39 56.68
CA ARG A 33 0.09 20.97 55.33
C ARG A 33 -1.37 21.10 54.90
N THR A 34 -2.17 20.06 55.14
CA THR A 34 -3.55 20.00 54.64
C THR A 34 -4.58 20.35 55.70
N GLY A 35 -4.20 20.40 56.99
CA GLY A 35 -5.11 20.53 58.11
C GLY A 35 -5.98 19.29 58.33
N TYR A 36 -5.68 18.19 57.66
CA TYR A 36 -6.47 16.95 57.71
C TYR A 36 -6.30 16.27 59.07
N ILE A 37 -7.42 16.03 59.75
CA ILE A 37 -7.48 15.38 61.07
C ILE A 37 -7.53 13.86 60.87
N TYR A 38 -6.66 13.14 61.56
CA TYR A 38 -6.60 11.69 61.49
C TYR A 38 -6.35 11.00 62.83
N ALA A 39 -6.71 9.71 62.91
CA ALA A 39 -6.55 8.91 64.12
C ALA A 39 -5.07 8.78 64.52
N THR A 40 -4.81 8.70 65.82
CA THR A 40 -3.49 8.36 66.38
C THR A 40 -3.20 6.87 66.24
N GLU A 41 -4.21 6.04 66.51
CA GLU A 41 -4.15 4.59 66.46
C GLU A 41 -5.52 3.98 66.12
N CYS A 42 -5.50 2.78 65.55
CA CYS A 42 -6.70 2.00 65.25
C CYS A 42 -6.99 0.99 66.38
N SER A 43 -8.26 0.67 66.58
CA SER A 43 -8.70 -0.34 67.56
C SER A 43 -8.13 -1.73 67.24
N ASP A 44 -8.06 -2.64 68.22
CA ASP A 44 -7.38 -3.94 68.08
C ASP A 44 -7.81 -4.75 66.84
N GLY A 45 -9.11 -4.78 66.55
CA GLY A 45 -9.70 -5.43 65.35
C GLY A 45 -9.44 -4.72 64.02
N PHE A 46 -8.77 -3.56 64.05
CA PHE A 46 -8.40 -2.73 62.91
C PHE A 46 -6.89 -2.40 62.93
N SER A 47 -6.10 -3.17 63.67
CA SER A 47 -4.65 -2.95 63.82
C SER A 47 -3.86 -3.00 62.51
N GLY A 48 -4.40 -3.60 61.45
CA GLY A 48 -3.81 -3.59 60.09
C GLY A 48 -4.20 -2.38 59.24
N ARG A 49 -4.98 -1.44 59.79
CA ARG A 49 -5.48 -0.25 59.11
C ARG A 49 -4.58 0.96 59.32
N SER A 50 -4.58 1.87 58.36
CA SER A 50 -3.78 3.09 58.43
C SER A 50 -4.49 4.15 59.29
N PRO A 51 -3.87 4.64 60.39
CA PRO A 51 -4.45 5.72 61.19
C PRO A 51 -4.64 7.01 60.38
N TYR A 52 -3.76 7.28 59.40
CA TYR A 52 -3.91 8.41 58.47
C TYR A 52 -5.21 8.30 57.65
N SER A 53 -5.64 7.09 57.29
CA SER A 53 -6.92 6.89 56.61
C SER A 53 -8.14 6.94 57.54
N ASN A 54 -7.97 7.28 58.83
CA ASN A 54 -9.01 7.07 59.84
C ASN A 54 -9.47 5.61 59.90
N CYS A 55 -8.49 4.70 59.79
CA CYS A 55 -8.67 3.27 59.89
C CYS A 55 -9.59 2.65 58.81
N THR A 56 -9.81 3.35 57.69
CA THR A 56 -10.67 2.85 56.60
C THR A 56 -9.91 2.06 55.54
N THR A 57 -8.60 2.27 55.37
CA THR A 57 -7.75 1.53 54.42
C THR A 57 -6.71 0.70 55.15
N CYS A 58 -6.25 -0.39 54.53
CA CYS A 58 -5.14 -1.19 55.05
C CYS A 58 -3.81 -0.43 54.93
N ILE A 59 -2.85 -0.75 55.79
CA ILE A 59 -1.49 -0.19 55.73
C ILE A 59 -0.76 -0.73 54.50
N GLU A 60 -0.85 -2.05 54.29
CA GLU A 60 -0.27 -2.73 53.15
C GLU A 60 -1.21 -2.69 51.95
N SER A 61 -0.71 -2.30 50.78
CA SER A 61 -1.51 -2.09 49.58
C SER A 61 -1.99 -3.39 48.93
N ASN A 62 -1.36 -4.53 49.24
CA ASN A 62 -1.78 -5.89 48.86
C ASN A 62 -2.80 -6.50 49.84
N TYR A 63 -3.46 -5.65 50.64
CA TYR A 63 -4.58 -6.02 51.49
C TYR A 63 -5.77 -5.09 51.27
N TYR A 64 -6.97 -5.62 51.42
CA TYR A 64 -8.21 -4.86 51.31
C TYR A 64 -9.00 -4.87 52.62
N PRO A 65 -9.88 -3.86 52.80
CA PRO A 65 -10.77 -3.79 53.94
C PRO A 65 -11.69 -4.99 54.11
N LYS A 66 -11.62 -5.72 55.24
CA LYS A 66 -12.58 -6.80 55.53
C LYS A 66 -12.90 -6.93 57.02
N GLU A 67 -14.17 -6.77 57.37
CA GLU A 67 -14.65 -6.99 58.73
C GLU A 67 -14.59 -8.47 59.11
N GLY A 68 -14.26 -8.74 60.38
CA GLY A 68 -14.11 -10.11 60.91
C GLY A 68 -12.73 -10.73 60.73
N GLU A 69 -11.81 -10.09 59.99
CA GLU A 69 -10.40 -10.47 59.98
C GLU A 69 -9.68 -9.99 61.25
N LYS A 70 -8.68 -10.72 61.73
CA LYS A 70 -7.99 -10.46 63.01
C LYS A 70 -7.44 -9.04 63.15
N ASN A 71 -7.00 -8.44 62.05
CA ASN A 71 -6.46 -7.08 61.96
C ASN A 71 -7.34 -6.15 61.09
N GLY A 72 -8.54 -6.62 60.71
CA GLY A 72 -9.49 -5.91 59.86
C GLY A 72 -9.12 -5.87 58.38
N CYS A 73 -8.10 -6.61 57.93
CA CYS A 73 -7.62 -6.62 56.56
C CYS A 73 -7.48 -8.06 56.04
N ALA A 74 -7.93 -8.31 54.81
CA ALA A 74 -7.68 -9.57 54.12
C ALA A 74 -6.67 -9.36 52.98
N LYS A 75 -5.81 -10.36 52.76
CA LYS A 75 -4.82 -10.33 51.68
C LYS A 75 -5.54 -10.39 50.32
N CYS A 76 -5.04 -9.64 49.35
CA CYS A 76 -5.43 -9.79 47.96
C CYS A 76 -5.06 -11.19 47.41
N ASP A 77 -5.63 -11.56 46.26
CA ASP A 77 -5.14 -12.71 45.48
C ASP A 77 -3.64 -12.54 45.15
N ASP A 78 -2.88 -13.65 45.11
CA ASP A 78 -1.43 -13.60 44.90
C ASP A 78 -1.03 -13.00 43.53
N LYS A 79 -1.94 -13.02 42.54
CA LYS A 79 -1.74 -12.38 41.24
C LYS A 79 -1.89 -10.85 41.28
N CYS A 80 -2.35 -10.32 42.40
CA CYS A 80 -2.76 -8.93 42.55
C CYS A 80 -1.82 -8.17 43.49
N ALA A 81 -1.25 -7.06 43.00
CA ALA A 81 -0.43 -6.15 43.78
C ALA A 81 -1.27 -5.22 44.66
N THR A 82 -2.43 -4.76 44.16
CA THR A 82 -3.41 -3.97 44.94
C THR A 82 -4.85 -4.31 44.55
N CYS A 83 -5.76 -4.39 45.51
CA CYS A 83 -7.17 -4.79 45.27
C CYS A 83 -8.16 -3.95 46.10
N SER A 84 -9.40 -3.86 45.63
CA SER A 84 -10.50 -3.25 46.41
C SER A 84 -11.26 -4.26 47.26
N ASP A 85 -11.29 -5.51 46.81
CA ASP A 85 -11.93 -6.64 47.47
C ASP A 85 -11.28 -7.96 47.00
N LYS A 86 -11.86 -9.10 47.37
CA LYS A 86 -11.35 -10.43 47.03
C LYS A 86 -11.26 -10.69 45.52
N ASP A 87 -12.22 -10.18 44.75
CA ASP A 87 -12.42 -10.54 43.34
C ASP A 87 -12.05 -9.39 42.38
N THR A 88 -11.80 -8.19 42.93
CA THR A 88 -11.47 -6.99 42.15
C THR A 88 -10.04 -6.53 42.39
N CYS A 89 -9.14 -6.95 41.49
CA CYS A 89 -7.78 -6.43 41.42
C CYS A 89 -7.72 -5.07 40.73
N LEU A 90 -6.96 -4.15 41.30
CA LEU A 90 -6.72 -2.81 40.75
C LEU A 90 -5.38 -2.75 39.99
N THR A 91 -4.35 -3.45 40.48
CA THR A 91 -3.06 -3.59 39.79
C THR A 91 -2.50 -5.00 39.93
N CYS A 92 -1.96 -5.54 38.84
CA CYS A 92 -1.41 -6.88 38.79
C CYS A 92 0.04 -6.93 39.30
N THR A 93 0.42 -8.05 39.91
CA THR A 93 1.82 -8.31 40.31
C THR A 93 2.72 -8.43 39.08
N ASP A 94 2.20 -9.04 38.01
CA ASP A 94 2.85 -9.05 36.70
C ASP A 94 2.54 -7.73 35.96
N PRO A 95 3.56 -6.88 35.68
CA PRO A 95 3.33 -5.60 35.01
C PRO A 95 2.88 -5.76 33.56
N LEU A 96 2.90 -6.94 32.96
CA LEU A 96 2.39 -7.20 31.61
C LEU A 96 0.91 -7.63 31.60
N LYS A 97 0.31 -7.85 32.77
CA LYS A 97 -1.10 -8.25 32.89
C LYS A 97 -2.00 -7.10 33.29
N ILE A 98 -3.25 -7.18 32.87
CA ILE A 98 -4.33 -6.24 33.15
C ILE A 98 -5.64 -6.98 33.46
N GLY A 99 -6.68 -6.22 33.75
CA GLY A 99 -8.00 -6.74 34.11
C GLY A 99 -8.17 -6.94 35.62
N SER A 100 -9.42 -7.04 36.06
CA SER A 100 -9.78 -7.21 37.48
C SER A 100 -9.33 -8.54 38.07
N LYS A 101 -8.94 -9.51 37.22
CA LYS A 101 -8.41 -10.82 37.63
C LYS A 101 -6.98 -11.07 37.18
N CYS A 102 -6.34 -10.09 36.53
CA CYS A 102 -4.98 -10.22 36.01
C CYS A 102 -4.80 -11.44 35.08
N ASP A 103 -5.79 -11.65 34.21
CA ASP A 103 -5.89 -12.76 33.26
C ASP A 103 -5.79 -12.30 31.80
N GLU A 104 -5.69 -11.00 31.56
CA GLU A 104 -5.47 -10.40 30.24
C GLU A 104 -4.06 -9.84 30.14
N CYS A 105 -3.49 -9.84 28.93
CA CYS A 105 -2.21 -9.22 28.65
C CYS A 105 -2.39 -7.78 28.17
N LYS A 106 -1.42 -6.91 28.45
CA LYS A 106 -1.35 -5.55 27.88
C LYS A 106 -1.30 -5.62 26.35
N THR A 107 -1.81 -4.58 25.70
CA THR A 107 -1.65 -4.33 24.26
C THR A 107 -0.18 -4.51 23.84
N GLY A 108 0.05 -5.15 22.69
CA GLY A 108 1.37 -5.59 22.23
C GLY A 108 1.83 -6.93 22.78
N TYR A 109 1.02 -7.60 23.60
CA TYR A 109 1.31 -8.93 24.15
C TYR A 109 0.11 -9.87 24.02
N TYR A 110 0.38 -11.17 23.86
CA TYR A 110 -0.62 -12.23 23.88
C TYR A 110 -0.34 -13.25 24.99
N MET A 111 -1.38 -13.93 25.45
CA MET A 111 -1.27 -14.94 26.50
C MET A 111 -0.76 -16.27 25.90
N SER A 112 0.34 -16.80 26.46
CA SER A 112 0.90 -18.11 26.10
C SER A 112 1.33 -18.86 27.34
N ASN A 113 0.70 -19.99 27.63
CA ASN A 113 0.97 -20.83 28.81
C ASN A 113 0.98 -20.05 30.15
N GLY A 114 0.10 -19.05 30.29
CA GLY A 114 -0.01 -18.24 31.50
C GLY A 114 0.96 -17.06 31.60
N GLU A 115 1.80 -16.84 30.59
CA GLU A 115 2.71 -15.70 30.49
C GLU A 115 2.31 -14.79 29.31
N CYS A 116 2.56 -13.49 29.46
CA CYS A 116 2.38 -12.54 28.36
C CYS A 116 3.64 -12.51 27.50
N LYS A 117 3.52 -12.92 26.23
CA LYS A 117 4.59 -12.88 25.24
C LYS A 117 4.36 -11.72 24.25
N PRO A 118 5.40 -11.03 23.80
CA PRO A 118 5.24 -9.90 22.89
C PRO A 118 4.71 -10.37 21.53
N CYS A 119 3.94 -9.50 20.88
CA CYS A 119 3.60 -9.64 19.48
C CYS A 119 4.85 -9.47 18.61
N THR A 120 4.83 -10.06 17.41
CA THR A 120 5.93 -10.04 16.44
C THR A 120 5.43 -9.51 15.08
N ASN A 121 6.33 -9.32 14.13
CA ASN A 121 5.98 -8.93 12.75
C ASN A 121 5.18 -7.62 12.65
N HIS A 122 5.65 -6.57 13.33
CA HIS A 122 5.09 -5.21 13.32
C HIS A 122 3.61 -5.13 13.72
N CYS A 123 3.23 -5.96 14.70
CA CYS A 123 1.87 -6.14 15.15
C CYS A 123 1.63 -5.47 16.51
N SER A 124 0.64 -4.57 16.58
CA SER A 124 0.26 -3.88 17.82
C SER A 124 -0.72 -4.69 18.68
N GLU A 125 -1.54 -5.54 18.06
CA GLU A 125 -2.45 -6.46 18.75
C GLU A 125 -2.45 -7.83 18.07
N CYS A 126 -2.18 -8.89 18.84
CA CYS A 126 -2.12 -10.25 18.33
C CYS A 126 -2.84 -11.23 19.27
N SER A 127 -3.33 -12.33 18.70
CA SER A 127 -3.92 -13.44 19.46
C SER A 127 -2.93 -14.59 19.68
N SER A 128 -1.86 -14.64 18.88
CA SER A 128 -0.73 -15.57 19.04
C SER A 128 0.53 -15.01 18.38
N ALA A 129 1.65 -15.73 18.47
CA ALA A 129 2.87 -15.39 17.73
C ALA A 129 2.70 -15.30 16.21
N ALA A 130 1.70 -15.98 15.63
CA ALA A 130 1.46 -16.03 14.19
C ALA A 130 0.22 -15.25 13.74
N GLU A 131 -0.68 -14.94 14.67
CA GLU A 131 -2.00 -14.36 14.37
C GLU A 131 -2.05 -12.91 14.85
N CYS A 132 -1.76 -11.99 13.93
CA CYS A 132 -1.91 -10.56 14.14
C CYS A 132 -3.35 -10.11 13.86
N THR A 133 -3.84 -9.15 14.65
CA THR A 133 -5.18 -8.56 14.49
C THR A 133 -5.13 -7.08 14.15
N VAL A 134 -4.10 -6.36 14.62
CA VAL A 134 -3.89 -4.93 14.34
C VAL A 134 -2.41 -4.66 14.12
N CYS A 135 -2.08 -3.91 13.07
CA CYS A 135 -0.71 -3.52 12.75
C CYS A 135 -0.26 -2.28 13.53
N GLU A 136 1.04 -2.12 13.73
CA GLU A 136 1.62 -0.95 14.42
C GLU A 136 1.47 0.36 13.63
N SER A 137 1.42 0.28 12.30
CA SER A 137 1.40 1.43 11.42
C SER A 137 0.49 1.24 10.20
N ASP A 138 -0.23 2.29 9.84
CA ASP A 138 -0.70 2.49 8.46
C ASP A 138 0.55 2.86 7.62
N PRO A 139 0.84 2.22 6.47
CA PRO A 139 -0.05 1.44 5.59
C PRO A 139 0.13 -0.08 5.60
N SER A 140 0.45 -0.67 6.75
CA SER A 140 0.61 -2.13 6.88
C SER A 140 -0.73 -2.85 6.88
N LYS A 141 -0.75 -4.08 6.36
CA LYS A 141 -1.92 -4.96 6.29
C LYS A 141 -1.65 -6.27 7.02
N VAL A 142 -2.64 -6.73 7.76
CA VAL A 142 -2.64 -8.05 8.38
C VAL A 142 -2.70 -9.13 7.29
N ILE A 143 -1.79 -10.10 7.39
CA ILE A 143 -1.75 -11.30 6.55
C ILE A 143 -1.57 -12.54 7.44
N SER A 144 -2.43 -13.54 7.26
CA SER A 144 -2.42 -14.77 8.05
C SER A 144 -1.05 -15.45 7.99
N GLY A 145 -0.50 -15.78 9.17
CA GLY A 145 0.80 -16.44 9.31
C GLY A 145 2.04 -15.54 9.16
N ASN A 146 1.89 -14.30 8.69
CA ASN A 146 3.01 -13.38 8.44
C ASN A 146 2.83 -12.00 9.11
N GLY A 147 1.86 -11.87 10.03
CA GLY A 147 1.62 -10.65 10.78
C GLY A 147 1.30 -9.46 9.89
N CYS A 148 2.11 -8.39 9.96
CA CYS A 148 1.91 -7.15 9.20
C CYS A 148 2.96 -6.90 8.11
N ASN A 149 3.61 -7.96 7.62
CA ASN A 149 4.62 -7.88 6.55
C ASN A 149 3.99 -7.77 5.14
N ALA A 150 2.88 -7.02 5.02
CA ALA A 150 2.19 -6.74 3.77
C ALA A 150 1.69 -5.29 3.80
N CYS A 151 1.50 -4.67 2.64
CA CYS A 151 1.13 -3.25 2.55
C CYS A 151 -0.16 -3.05 1.75
N VAL A 152 -0.79 -1.89 1.93
CA VAL A 152 -1.91 -1.47 1.07
C VAL A 152 -1.45 -1.25 -0.38
N ASP A 153 -2.42 -1.23 -1.31
CA ASP A 153 -2.10 -0.91 -2.71
C ASP A 153 -1.43 0.47 -2.79
N GLY A 154 -0.41 0.60 -3.63
CA GLY A 154 0.43 1.81 -3.71
C GLY A 154 1.63 1.79 -2.78
N PHE A 155 1.84 0.71 -2.01
CA PHE A 155 3.02 0.51 -1.18
C PHE A 155 3.54 -0.93 -1.29
N TYR A 156 4.83 -1.14 -1.05
CA TYR A 156 5.46 -2.44 -0.91
C TYR A 156 6.22 -2.59 0.40
N PHE A 157 6.34 -3.83 0.88
CA PHE A 157 7.07 -4.13 2.11
C PHE A 157 8.58 -4.28 1.81
N ASP A 158 9.41 -3.58 2.57
CA ASP A 158 10.88 -3.69 2.51
C ASP A 158 11.39 -4.29 3.83
N GLU A 159 11.77 -5.57 3.79
CA GLU A 159 12.26 -6.31 4.97
C GLU A 159 13.56 -5.74 5.57
N ILE A 160 14.30 -4.92 4.83
CA ILE A 160 15.56 -4.31 5.28
C ILE A 160 15.29 -2.98 5.97
N LYS A 161 14.38 -2.17 5.41
CA LYS A 161 14.07 -0.84 5.94
C LYS A 161 13.01 -0.88 7.03
N GLY A 162 12.09 -1.85 7.01
CA GLY A 162 11.07 -2.09 8.04
C GLY A 162 9.65 -1.53 7.78
N PRO A 163 9.45 -0.36 7.15
CA PRO A 163 8.11 0.15 6.84
C PRO A 163 7.69 -0.16 5.40
N CYS A 164 6.40 0.00 5.14
CA CYS A 164 5.84 0.06 3.80
C CYS A 164 6.34 1.29 3.04
N ILE A 165 6.94 1.07 1.88
CA ILE A 165 7.51 2.10 1.00
C ILE A 165 6.52 2.38 -0.14
N PRO A 166 6.22 3.65 -0.46
CA PRO A 166 5.32 3.98 -1.57
C PRO A 166 5.90 3.49 -2.91
N CYS A 167 5.03 3.00 -3.78
CA CYS A 167 5.39 2.67 -5.16
C CYS A 167 5.85 3.94 -5.90
N THR A 168 6.83 3.79 -6.77
CA THR A 168 7.30 4.87 -7.62
C THR A 168 6.27 5.11 -8.72
N SER A 169 5.72 6.33 -8.77
CA SER A 169 4.82 6.75 -9.85
C SER A 169 5.49 6.52 -11.22
N PRO A 170 4.76 6.04 -12.25
CA PRO A 170 3.31 5.86 -12.33
C PRO A 170 2.79 4.49 -11.85
N CYS A 171 3.60 3.73 -11.11
CA CYS A 171 3.15 2.46 -10.54
C CYS A 171 2.09 2.68 -9.45
N THR A 172 1.00 1.92 -9.51
CA THR A 172 -0.13 1.97 -8.57
C THR A 172 -0.22 0.75 -7.67
N LYS A 173 0.42 -0.36 -8.07
CA LYS A 173 0.63 -1.54 -7.22
C LYS A 173 2.01 -2.11 -7.50
N CYS A 174 2.80 -2.33 -6.46
CA CYS A 174 4.15 -2.82 -6.56
C CYS A 174 4.43 -3.84 -5.46
N VAL A 175 5.49 -4.61 -5.65
CA VAL A 175 6.02 -5.57 -4.67
C VAL A 175 7.51 -5.33 -4.50
N GLY A 176 8.02 -5.63 -3.30
CA GLY A 176 9.45 -5.63 -3.04
C GLY A 176 10.03 -6.99 -3.42
N VAL A 177 10.94 -7.02 -4.40
CA VAL A 177 11.64 -8.24 -4.79
C VAL A 177 13.08 -8.20 -4.33
N LYS A 178 13.53 -9.31 -3.75
CA LYS A 178 14.90 -9.47 -3.29
C LYS A 178 15.81 -9.73 -4.49
N LYS A 179 16.76 -8.83 -4.72
CA LYS A 179 17.78 -8.96 -5.77
C LYS A 179 19.17 -9.01 -5.15
N ASP A 180 20.04 -9.78 -5.78
CA ASP A 180 21.48 -9.72 -5.54
C ASP A 180 21.99 -8.32 -5.89
N CYS A 181 22.93 -7.84 -5.10
CA CYS A 181 23.57 -6.55 -5.34
C CYS A 181 25.08 -6.64 -5.07
N GLU A 182 25.82 -5.72 -5.67
CA GLU A 182 27.27 -5.67 -5.53
C GLU A 182 27.69 -4.95 -4.24
N ASP A 183 28.91 -5.23 -3.76
CA ASP A 183 29.44 -4.56 -2.58
C ASP A 183 29.50 -3.04 -2.82
N GLN A 184 29.03 -2.26 -1.84
CA GLN A 184 28.94 -0.79 -1.86
C GLN A 184 27.79 -0.17 -2.67
N GLU A 185 26.92 -0.96 -3.28
CA GLU A 185 25.69 -0.41 -3.86
C GLU A 185 24.76 0.11 -2.73
N PRO A 186 24.21 1.33 -2.83
CA PRO A 186 23.34 1.89 -1.80
C PRO A 186 22.11 0.99 -1.53
N GLY A 187 21.84 0.71 -0.26
CA GLY A 187 20.68 -0.10 0.15
C GLY A 187 20.91 -1.61 0.17
N CYS A 188 22.13 -2.10 -0.07
CA CYS A 188 22.49 -3.49 0.18
C CYS A 188 22.62 -3.80 1.68
N ASN A 189 22.11 -4.97 2.08
CA ASN A 189 22.33 -5.51 3.42
C ASN A 189 23.66 -6.29 3.52
N SER A 190 23.96 -6.81 4.72
CA SER A 190 25.15 -7.63 4.99
C SER A 190 25.24 -8.94 4.20
N GLU A 191 24.12 -9.40 3.61
CA GLU A 191 24.05 -10.61 2.79
C GLU A 191 24.16 -10.33 1.28
N LYS A 192 24.51 -9.09 0.87
CA LYS A 192 24.54 -8.64 -0.53
C LYS A 192 23.18 -8.75 -1.24
N LYS A 193 22.11 -8.49 -0.48
CA LYS A 193 20.75 -8.45 -0.98
C LYS A 193 20.19 -7.04 -0.81
N LYS A 194 19.42 -6.59 -1.81
CA LYS A 194 18.61 -5.37 -1.73
C LYS A 194 17.18 -5.69 -2.14
N ILE A 195 16.22 -4.96 -1.59
CA ILE A 195 14.84 -4.99 -2.07
C ILE A 195 14.70 -3.93 -3.16
N VAL A 196 14.22 -4.35 -4.32
CA VAL A 196 13.92 -3.47 -5.46
C VAL A 196 12.42 -3.49 -5.69
N GLU A 197 11.87 -2.34 -6.05
CA GLU A 197 10.48 -2.25 -6.48
C GLU A 197 10.28 -3.02 -7.79
N GLU A 198 9.24 -3.85 -7.84
CA GLU A 198 8.71 -4.42 -9.06
C GLU A 198 7.24 -4.01 -9.20
N CYS A 199 6.92 -3.27 -10.26
CA CYS A 199 5.56 -2.84 -10.52
C CYS A 199 4.72 -4.00 -11.04
N THR A 200 3.49 -4.11 -10.53
CA THR A 200 2.49 -5.12 -10.95
C THR A 200 1.27 -4.49 -11.59
N LYS A 201 1.05 -3.19 -11.38
CA LYS A 201 -0.03 -2.43 -12.02
C LYS A 201 0.32 -0.95 -12.14
N CYS A 202 0.16 -0.39 -13.33
CA CYS A 202 0.44 1.01 -13.65
C CYS A 202 -0.83 1.85 -13.71
N SER A 203 -0.67 3.15 -13.52
CA SER A 203 -1.69 4.14 -13.87
C SER A 203 -1.95 4.12 -15.37
N THR A 204 -3.20 4.28 -15.80
CA THR A 204 -3.57 4.40 -17.23
C THR A 204 -3.68 5.85 -17.69
N LYS A 205 -3.29 6.80 -16.84
CA LYS A 205 -3.19 8.21 -17.21
C LYS A 205 -1.99 8.40 -18.15
N ASP A 206 -2.00 9.49 -18.92
CA ASP A 206 -0.85 9.92 -19.72
C ASP A 206 -0.35 8.86 -20.72
N HIS A 207 -1.27 8.04 -21.24
CA HIS A 207 -1.00 7.01 -22.24
C HIS A 207 -0.03 5.90 -21.78
N ILE A 208 -0.08 5.54 -20.49
CA ILE A 208 0.70 4.45 -19.91
C ILE A 208 -0.10 3.13 -19.98
N ALA A 209 0.58 2.03 -20.27
CA ALA A 209 0.00 0.69 -20.27
C ALA A 209 -0.29 0.23 -18.83
N GLU A 210 -1.49 -0.30 -18.56
CA GLU A 210 -1.85 -0.80 -17.22
C GLU A 210 -0.94 -1.96 -16.76
N VAL A 211 -0.56 -2.83 -17.70
CA VAL A 211 0.27 -4.00 -17.45
C VAL A 211 1.74 -3.63 -17.67
N PRO A 212 2.58 -3.74 -16.63
CA PRO A 212 4.02 -3.45 -16.73
C PRO A 212 4.76 -4.52 -17.54
N VAL A 213 5.90 -4.13 -18.10
CA VAL A 213 6.84 -5.03 -18.80
C VAL A 213 8.09 -5.16 -17.93
N ASN A 214 8.46 -6.39 -17.56
CA ASN A 214 9.61 -6.66 -16.66
C ASN A 214 9.57 -5.85 -15.36
N GLY A 215 8.39 -5.64 -14.79
CA GLY A 215 8.22 -4.91 -13.54
C GLY A 215 8.31 -3.39 -13.66
N ALA A 216 8.37 -2.84 -14.88
CA ALA A 216 8.37 -1.40 -15.13
C ALA A 216 7.15 -0.98 -15.95
N CYS A 217 6.58 0.18 -15.62
CA CYS A 217 5.54 0.78 -16.43
C CYS A 217 6.11 1.26 -17.76
N VAL A 218 5.34 1.10 -18.83
CA VAL A 218 5.73 1.49 -20.19
C VAL A 218 4.58 2.22 -20.86
N CYS A 219 4.87 2.91 -21.96
CA CYS A 219 3.82 3.52 -22.77
C CYS A 219 2.85 2.48 -23.35
N ALA A 220 1.58 2.88 -23.46
CA ALA A 220 0.54 2.09 -24.09
C ALA A 220 0.83 1.88 -25.58
N TYR A 221 0.17 0.89 -26.17
CA TYR A 221 0.28 0.62 -27.60
C TYR A 221 -0.02 1.88 -28.44
N GLY A 222 0.83 2.14 -29.44
CA GLY A 222 0.77 3.35 -30.26
C GLY A 222 1.48 4.58 -29.67
N TYR A 223 2.14 4.42 -28.53
CA TYR A 223 2.94 5.44 -27.87
C TYR A 223 4.35 4.93 -27.56
N VAL A 224 5.30 5.85 -27.52
CA VAL A 224 6.70 5.58 -27.17
C VAL A 224 7.19 6.61 -26.17
N GLU A 225 8.17 6.22 -25.36
CA GLU A 225 8.80 7.13 -24.41
C GLU A 225 9.43 8.33 -25.12
N GLY A 226 9.10 9.52 -24.63
CA GLY A 226 9.71 10.79 -25.00
C GLY A 226 10.96 11.07 -24.19
N THR A 227 11.41 12.33 -24.20
CA THR A 227 12.51 12.81 -23.36
C THR A 227 11.95 13.34 -22.05
N SER A 228 12.06 12.59 -20.95
CA SER A 228 11.70 13.11 -19.62
C SER A 228 12.85 13.91 -19.02
N THR A 229 12.55 15.07 -18.43
CA THR A 229 13.48 15.89 -17.63
C THR A 229 13.22 15.77 -16.14
N GLU A 230 12.21 15.01 -15.74
CA GLU A 230 11.80 14.81 -14.34
C GLU A 230 12.05 13.35 -13.94
N ASP A 231 12.71 13.16 -12.79
CA ASP A 231 12.91 11.83 -12.21
C ASP A 231 11.55 11.17 -11.98
N ASN A 232 11.44 9.89 -12.34
CA ASN A 232 10.24 9.06 -12.14
C ASN A 232 8.98 9.54 -12.90
N LYS A 233 9.15 10.24 -14.01
CA LYS A 233 8.04 10.57 -14.93
C LYS A 233 8.22 9.90 -16.28
N ILE A 234 7.21 9.14 -16.68
CA ILE A 234 7.11 8.55 -18.02
C ILE A 234 6.28 9.49 -18.88
N GLU A 235 6.88 10.04 -19.94
CA GLU A 235 6.17 10.85 -20.93
C GLU A 235 5.98 10.04 -22.21
N CYS A 236 4.73 9.86 -22.62
CA CYS A 236 4.38 9.02 -23.77
C CYS A 236 3.95 9.87 -24.96
N GLN A 237 4.66 9.73 -26.08
CA GLN A 237 4.41 10.44 -27.33
C GLN A 237 3.79 9.50 -28.35
N SER A 238 2.77 9.97 -29.07
CA SER A 238 2.08 9.12 -30.06
C SER A 238 2.98 8.83 -31.26
N CYS A 239 2.96 7.57 -31.73
CA CYS A 239 3.63 7.16 -32.96
C CYS A 239 3.13 7.92 -34.18
N LYS A 240 1.83 8.25 -34.19
CA LYS A 240 1.20 9.02 -35.26
C LYS A 240 1.80 10.42 -35.42
N ALA A 241 2.05 11.10 -34.31
CA ALA A 241 2.65 12.44 -34.32
C ALA A 241 4.16 12.41 -34.56
N LYS A 242 4.84 11.37 -34.07
CA LYS A 242 6.30 11.28 -34.11
C LYS A 242 6.85 10.78 -35.45
N VAL A 243 6.12 9.86 -36.08
CA VAL A 243 6.53 9.23 -37.35
C VAL A 243 5.66 9.76 -38.49
N ASN A 244 4.43 9.25 -38.60
CA ASN A 244 3.40 9.78 -39.49
C ASN A 244 2.02 9.25 -39.08
N GLU A 245 0.94 9.88 -39.57
CA GLU A 245 -0.46 9.55 -39.17
C GLU A 245 -0.86 8.08 -39.40
N PHE A 246 -0.12 7.39 -40.25
CA PHE A 246 -0.30 6.00 -40.65
C PHE A 246 0.37 5.00 -39.71
N CYS A 247 1.25 5.46 -38.83
CA CYS A 247 1.98 4.60 -37.92
C CYS A 247 1.14 4.19 -36.70
N ASP A 248 0.94 2.88 -36.54
CA ASP A 248 0.14 2.28 -35.47
C ASP A 248 0.99 1.86 -34.27
N SER A 249 2.23 1.45 -34.50
CA SER A 249 3.23 1.20 -33.45
C SER A 249 4.61 1.55 -33.94
N CYS A 250 5.47 2.03 -33.04
CA CYS A 250 6.79 2.54 -33.38
C CYS A 250 7.80 2.24 -32.26
N ASN A 251 9.08 2.35 -32.59
CA ASN A 251 10.14 2.56 -31.61
C ASN A 251 10.42 4.07 -31.48
N SER A 252 11.59 4.45 -30.94
CA SER A 252 11.93 5.87 -30.77
C SER A 252 11.97 6.69 -32.07
N LYS A 253 12.11 6.08 -33.26
CA LYS A 253 12.16 6.75 -34.57
C LYS A 253 11.42 6.02 -35.70
N ASP A 254 11.42 4.70 -35.70
CA ASP A 254 10.89 3.89 -36.80
C ASP A 254 9.49 3.37 -36.49
N CYS A 255 8.62 3.42 -37.49
CA CYS A 255 7.37 2.69 -37.46
C CYS A 255 7.61 1.18 -37.59
N LEU A 256 7.04 0.42 -36.67
CA LEU A 256 7.08 -1.04 -36.65
C LEU A 256 5.84 -1.66 -37.31
N ARG A 257 4.70 -0.97 -37.24
CA ARG A 257 3.43 -1.43 -37.82
C ARG A 257 2.58 -0.29 -38.32
N CYS A 258 2.03 -0.44 -39.53
CA CYS A 258 1.11 0.51 -40.13
C CYS A 258 -0.36 0.18 -39.79
N ASN A 259 -1.22 1.19 -39.84
CA ASN A 259 -2.62 1.08 -39.46
C ASN A 259 -3.55 0.52 -40.55
N ALA A 260 -3.04 0.24 -41.76
CA ALA A 260 -3.79 -0.35 -42.86
C ALA A 260 -2.93 -1.30 -43.70
N GLU A 261 -3.56 -2.25 -44.40
CA GLU A 261 -2.89 -3.30 -45.17
C GLU A 261 -2.26 -2.82 -46.48
N TYR A 262 -2.73 -1.70 -47.03
CA TYR A 262 -2.14 -1.06 -48.21
C TYR A 262 -0.94 -0.17 -47.86
N LEU A 263 -0.46 -0.25 -46.61
CA LEU A 263 0.72 0.44 -46.11
C LEU A 263 1.75 -0.58 -45.62
N GLU A 264 3.02 -0.28 -45.85
CA GLU A 264 4.14 -1.04 -45.28
C GLU A 264 5.18 -0.10 -44.66
N ALA A 265 5.88 -0.59 -43.65
CA ALA A 265 6.98 0.14 -43.04
C ALA A 265 8.21 0.06 -43.96
N ARG A 266 8.61 1.20 -44.53
CA ARG A 266 9.79 1.31 -45.39
C ARG A 266 10.58 2.55 -44.99
N GLY A 267 11.86 2.36 -44.68
CA GLY A 267 12.72 3.46 -44.23
C GLY A 267 12.30 4.08 -42.88
N GLY A 268 11.58 3.32 -42.04
CA GLY A 268 11.09 3.79 -40.75
C GLY A 268 9.73 4.50 -40.81
N GLU A 269 9.11 4.65 -41.97
CA GLU A 269 7.80 5.28 -42.14
C GLU A 269 6.80 4.34 -42.80
N CYS A 270 5.51 4.57 -42.55
CA CYS A 270 4.45 3.88 -43.27
C CYS A 270 4.23 4.54 -44.63
N VAL A 271 4.48 3.78 -45.70
CA VAL A 271 4.32 4.20 -47.10
C VAL A 271 3.40 3.24 -47.85
N CYS A 272 2.86 3.67 -48.98
CA CYS A 272 2.01 2.82 -49.80
C CYS A 272 2.76 1.58 -50.32
N VAL A 273 2.12 0.41 -50.26
CA VAL A 273 2.63 -0.82 -50.87
C VAL A 273 2.68 -0.70 -52.40
N GLU A 274 3.41 -1.59 -53.07
CA GLU A 274 3.42 -1.63 -54.54
C GLU A 274 1.99 -1.78 -55.11
N GLY A 275 1.73 -1.10 -56.22
CA GLY A 275 0.40 -1.03 -56.83
C GLY A 275 -0.49 0.09 -56.31
N TYR A 276 0.02 0.89 -55.36
CA TYR A 276 -0.59 2.13 -54.89
C TYR A 276 0.38 3.30 -55.03
N TYR A 277 -0.13 4.50 -55.31
CA TYR A 277 0.64 5.75 -55.27
C TYR A 277 0.09 6.68 -54.17
N THR A 278 0.95 7.53 -53.63
CA THR A 278 0.56 8.55 -52.65
C THR A 278 -0.05 9.75 -53.38
N SER A 279 -1.28 10.11 -53.04
CA SER A 279 -1.93 11.33 -53.51
C SER A 279 -1.34 12.59 -52.85
N SER A 280 -1.67 13.77 -53.37
CA SER A 280 -1.29 15.07 -52.80
C SER A 280 -1.77 15.28 -51.35
N TRP A 281 -2.74 14.48 -50.89
CA TRP A 281 -3.33 14.54 -49.55
C TRP A 281 -2.85 13.38 -48.67
N GLY A 282 -1.76 12.69 -49.04
CA GLY A 282 -1.16 11.62 -48.25
C GLY A 282 -1.86 10.25 -48.34
N SER A 283 -3.01 10.15 -49.02
CA SER A 283 -3.74 8.87 -49.15
C SER A 283 -3.15 7.96 -50.23
N CYS A 284 -3.15 6.65 -49.98
CA CYS A 284 -2.77 5.63 -50.96
C CYS A 284 -3.92 5.34 -51.94
N ILE A 285 -3.66 5.55 -53.24
CA ILE A 285 -4.63 5.29 -54.31
C ILE A 285 -4.11 4.14 -55.17
N PRO A 286 -4.92 3.09 -55.43
CA PRO A 286 -4.49 1.98 -56.28
C PRO A 286 -4.27 2.48 -57.72
N CYS A 287 -3.17 2.05 -58.35
CA CYS A 287 -2.78 2.46 -59.69
C CYS A 287 -3.92 2.24 -60.71
N SER A 288 -4.67 1.15 -60.56
CA SER A 288 -5.78 0.79 -61.44
C SER A 288 -7.00 1.72 -61.38
N ARG A 289 -7.11 2.59 -60.35
CA ARG A 289 -8.26 3.50 -60.17
C ARG A 289 -8.45 4.45 -61.35
N HIS A 290 -7.36 5.11 -61.75
CA HIS A 290 -7.35 6.12 -62.83
C HIS A 290 -6.55 5.66 -64.05
N MET A 291 -5.83 4.54 -63.95
CA MET A 291 -5.08 3.92 -65.04
C MET A 291 -5.49 2.44 -65.15
N PRO A 292 -6.56 2.11 -65.89
CA PRO A 292 -7.01 0.73 -66.05
C PRO A 292 -5.86 -0.19 -66.51
N HIS A 293 -5.79 -1.39 -65.93
CA HIS A 293 -4.74 -2.39 -66.19
C HIS A 293 -3.32 -2.00 -65.77
N CYS A 294 -3.14 -0.94 -64.99
CA CYS A 294 -1.86 -0.59 -64.38
C CYS A 294 -1.65 -1.33 -63.05
N THR A 295 -0.54 -2.05 -62.92
CA THR A 295 -0.18 -2.84 -61.73
C THR A 295 0.90 -2.18 -60.86
N LYS A 296 1.72 -1.27 -61.42
CA LYS A 296 2.66 -0.41 -60.68
C LYS A 296 2.70 1.00 -61.26
N CYS A 297 2.83 2.02 -60.41
CA CYS A 297 2.83 3.43 -60.80
C CYS A 297 3.60 4.30 -59.81
N THR A 298 4.00 5.50 -60.22
CA THR A 298 4.66 6.51 -59.38
C THR A 298 3.74 7.66 -58.97
N GLY A 299 2.64 7.86 -59.69
CA GLY A 299 1.70 8.94 -59.47
C GLY A 299 0.48 8.82 -60.38
N GLU A 300 -0.41 9.82 -60.32
CA GLU A 300 -1.58 9.89 -61.18
C GLU A 300 -1.15 10.01 -62.66
N GLY A 301 -1.55 9.05 -63.50
CA GLY A 301 -1.20 9.04 -64.92
C GLY A 301 0.21 8.53 -65.24
N GLU A 302 0.98 8.10 -64.24
CA GLU A 302 2.37 7.64 -64.38
C GLU A 302 2.49 6.14 -64.09
N CYS A 303 1.94 5.31 -64.98
CA CYS A 303 2.09 3.86 -64.89
C CYS A 303 3.52 3.42 -65.25
N THR A 304 4.06 2.46 -64.52
CA THR A 304 5.39 1.88 -64.74
C THR A 304 5.32 0.38 -65.08
N THR A 305 4.23 -0.31 -64.75
CA THR A 305 4.03 -1.73 -65.08
C THR A 305 2.56 -2.00 -65.36
N CYS A 306 2.29 -2.75 -66.42
CA CYS A 306 0.95 -3.14 -66.83
C CYS A 306 0.64 -4.59 -66.47
N GLU A 307 -0.64 -4.91 -66.35
CA GLU A 307 -1.15 -6.28 -66.27
C GLU A 307 -0.79 -7.07 -67.53
N ASP A 308 -0.62 -8.39 -67.39
CA ASP A 308 -0.23 -9.27 -68.49
C ASP A 308 -1.15 -9.14 -69.71
N GLY A 309 -0.55 -8.83 -70.86
CA GLY A 309 -1.25 -8.63 -72.12
C GLY A 309 -1.54 -7.16 -72.47
N TRP A 310 -1.13 -6.21 -71.63
CA TRP A 310 -1.17 -4.78 -71.91
C TRP A 310 0.23 -4.21 -72.09
N LYS A 311 0.39 -3.22 -72.97
CA LYS A 311 1.68 -2.56 -73.23
C LYS A 311 1.73 -1.18 -72.60
N LEU A 312 2.83 -0.90 -71.91
CA LEU A 312 3.08 0.43 -71.37
C LEU A 312 3.45 1.39 -72.51
N LYS A 313 2.71 2.49 -72.63
CA LYS A 313 2.98 3.58 -73.58
C LYS A 313 2.54 4.91 -72.99
N ASP A 314 3.46 5.88 -72.93
CA ASP A 314 3.22 7.24 -72.43
C ASP A 314 2.58 7.27 -71.02
N GLY A 315 3.10 6.45 -70.10
CA GLY A 315 2.58 6.35 -68.72
C GLY A 315 1.21 5.66 -68.60
N LYS A 316 0.69 5.06 -69.68
CA LYS A 316 -0.62 4.37 -69.69
C LYS A 316 -0.51 2.96 -70.26
N CYS A 317 -1.35 2.06 -69.76
CA CYS A 317 -1.47 0.70 -70.28
C CYS A 317 -2.43 0.69 -71.47
N ASN A 318 -1.89 0.47 -72.66
CA ASN A 318 -2.62 0.52 -73.92
C ASN A 318 -2.45 -0.79 -74.70
N GLY A 319 -3.47 -1.12 -75.50
CA GLY A 319 -3.48 -2.33 -76.33
C GLY A 319 -3.94 -3.56 -75.56
N ALA A 320 -5.23 -3.87 -75.65
CA ALA A 320 -5.83 -5.04 -75.04
C ALA A 320 -5.64 -6.30 -75.90
N LYS A 321 -5.67 -7.49 -75.26
CA LYS A 321 -6.08 -8.77 -75.88
C LYS A 321 -7.41 -8.65 -76.66
N GLY A 322 -8.26 -7.67 -76.32
CA GLY A 322 -9.56 -7.41 -76.95
C GLY A 322 -9.51 -6.86 -78.38
N ILE A 323 -8.45 -6.16 -78.80
CA ILE A 323 -8.35 -5.72 -80.22
C ILE A 323 -8.14 -6.93 -81.13
N PHE A 324 -7.39 -7.95 -80.68
CA PHE A 324 -7.24 -9.18 -81.44
C PHE A 324 -8.55 -9.99 -81.52
N ILE A 325 -9.34 -10.04 -80.46
CA ILE A 325 -10.64 -10.74 -80.47
C ILE A 325 -11.69 -9.95 -81.27
N MET A 326 -11.78 -8.63 -81.13
CA MET A 326 -12.63 -7.79 -81.98
C MET A 326 -12.21 -7.84 -83.44
N MET A 327 -10.91 -7.79 -83.76
CA MET A 327 -10.45 -7.97 -85.14
C MET A 327 -10.70 -9.39 -85.65
N MET A 328 -10.60 -10.43 -84.82
CA MET A 328 -10.98 -11.80 -85.21
C MET A 328 -12.49 -11.96 -85.43
N ILE A 329 -13.34 -11.38 -84.57
CA ILE A 329 -14.80 -11.40 -84.74
C ILE A 329 -15.22 -10.60 -85.97
N VAL A 330 -14.60 -9.44 -86.21
CA VAL A 330 -14.84 -8.63 -87.41
C VAL A 330 -14.34 -9.36 -88.66
N MET A 331 -13.16 -9.97 -88.64
CA MET A 331 -12.66 -10.79 -89.76
C MET A 331 -13.54 -12.02 -90.03
N LEU A 332 -14.04 -12.68 -88.99
CA LEU A 332 -14.98 -13.81 -89.13
C LEU A 332 -16.35 -13.36 -89.65
N ALA A 333 -16.86 -12.19 -89.24
CA ALA A 333 -18.09 -11.61 -89.75
C ALA A 333 -18.01 -11.17 -91.23
N PHE A 334 -16.81 -10.96 -91.76
CA PHE A 334 -16.57 -10.74 -93.20
C PHE A 334 -16.28 -12.04 -93.97
N MET A 335 -16.20 -13.19 -93.29
CA MET A 335 -16.00 -14.52 -93.88
C MET A 335 -17.29 -15.37 -93.95
N PHE A 336 -18.42 -14.85 -93.48
CA PHE A 336 -19.76 -15.45 -93.63
C PHE A 336 -20.68 -14.56 -94.47
#